data_AF-X1KCI0-F1
#
_entry.id   AF-X1KCI0-F1
#
_cell.length_a   1.000
_cell.length_b   1.000
_cell.length_c   1.000
_cell.angle_alpha   90.00
_cell.angle_beta   90.00
_cell.angle_gamma   90.00
#
_symmetry.space_group_name_H-M   'P 1'
#
loop_
_entity.id
_entity.type
_entity.pdbx_description
1 polymer ?
#
loop_
_entity_poly.entity_id
_entity_poly.type
_entity_poly.pdbx_seq_one_letter_code
_entity_poly.pdbx_strand_id
1 'polypeptide(L)' 'MTACAKGLVNGPCGGYRDGMCEVDPNRECAWVQIYNRLKEMNQLEKLTVLEPLKSYSKMSHPRRISTAR' A
#
# COMPACT_ATOMS: atom_id res chain seq x y z
N MET A 1 -7.13 6.21 2.20
CA MET A 1 -6.59 5.19 3.12
C MET A 1 -5.92 4.11 2.28
N THR A 2 -4.84 3.50 2.74
CA THR A 2 -4.11 2.45 2.01
C THR A 2 -4.41 1.10 2.65
N ALA A 3 -4.53 0.02 1.87
CA ALA A 3 -4.77 -1.31 2.44
C ALA A 3 -3.56 -1.87 3.22
N CYS A 4 -2.35 -1.39 2.92
CA CYS A 4 -1.14 -1.79 3.64
C CYS A 4 -1.15 -1.23 5.07
N ALA A 5 -0.91 -2.09 6.07
CA ALA A 5 -0.79 -1.71 7.48
C ALA A 5 0.34 -0.69 7.73
N LYS A 6 1.36 -0.66 6.86
CA LYS A 6 2.47 0.30 6.93
C LYS A 6 2.18 1.65 6.27
N GLY A 7 1.00 1.84 5.67
CA GLY A 7 0.69 3.09 4.97
C GLY A 7 1.34 3.23 3.57
N LEU A 8 2.01 2.18 3.08
CA LEU A 8 2.74 2.22 1.82
C LEU A 8 1.78 2.23 0.62
N VAL A 9 2.06 3.13 -0.32
CA VAL A 9 1.31 3.32 -1.57
C VAL A 9 2.09 2.90 -2.81
N ASN A 10 3.43 2.96 -2.77
CA ASN A 10 4.28 2.75 -3.93
C ASN A 10 5.15 1.52 -3.68
N GLY A 11 4.72 0.38 -4.20
CA GLY A 11 5.50 -0.85 -4.21
C GLY A 11 5.44 -1.71 -2.94
N PRO A 12 5.78 -3.00 -3.06
CA PRO A 12 5.76 -3.96 -1.96
C PRO A 12 6.79 -3.61 -0.89
N CYS A 13 6.40 -3.82 0.36
CA CYS A 13 7.27 -3.54 1.51
C CYS A 13 8.30 -4.64 1.81
N GLY A 14 8.26 -5.77 1.09
CA GLY A 14 9.09 -6.96 1.34
C GLY A 14 8.72 -7.76 2.59
N GLY A 15 8.11 -7.12 3.59
CA GLY A 15 7.78 -7.71 4.88
C GLY A 15 6.41 -8.38 4.97
N TYR A 16 6.36 -9.68 4.69
CA TYR A 16 5.20 -10.54 4.95
C TYR A 16 5.66 -11.96 5.35
N ARG A 17 4.83 -12.69 6.10
CA ARG A 17 5.07 -14.08 6.50
C ARG A 17 3.80 -14.89 6.32
N ASP A 18 3.87 -15.98 5.57
CA ASP A 18 2.74 -16.89 5.30
C ASP A 18 1.46 -16.16 4.81
N GLY A 19 1.62 -15.12 3.98
CA GLY A 19 0.51 -14.30 3.48
C GLY A 19 0.03 -13.19 4.43
N MET A 20 0.52 -13.16 5.68
CA MET A 20 0.18 -12.15 6.69
C MET A 20 1.20 -11.02 6.75
N CYS A 21 0.77 -9.84 7.19
CA CYS A 21 1.66 -8.68 7.33
C CYS A 21 2.68 -8.89 8.48
N GLU A 22 3.92 -8.46 8.30
CA GLU A 22 4.94 -8.64 9.36
C GLU A 22 4.62 -7.84 10.64
N VAL A 23 3.93 -6.69 10.52
CA VAL A 23 3.65 -5.78 11.64
C VAL A 23 2.33 -6.09 12.34
N ASP A 24 1.41 -6.75 11.65
CA ASP A 24 0.10 -7.11 12.17
C ASP A 24 -0.27 -8.52 11.67
N PRO A 25 0.04 -9.57 12.46
CA PRO A 25 -0.22 -10.95 12.10
C PRO A 25 -1.71 -11.30 11.96
N ASN A 26 -2.63 -10.41 12.35
CA ASN A 26 -4.07 -10.60 12.15
C ASN A 26 -4.56 -10.02 10.82
N ARG A 27 -3.70 -9.29 10.09
CA ARG A 27 -4.02 -8.73 8.78
C ARG A 27 -3.29 -9.46 7.67
N GLU A 28 -4.04 -9.84 6.66
CA GLU A 28 -3.49 -10.30 5.40
C GLU A 28 -2.65 -9.20 4.74
N CYS A 29 -1.55 -9.60 4.11
CA CYS A 29 -0.68 -8.67 3.42
C CYS A 29 -1.36 -8.15 2.15
N ALA A 30 -1.61 -6.84 2.09
CA ALA A 30 -2.20 -6.19 0.93
C ALA A 30 -1.45 -6.50 -0.39
N TRP A 31 -0.12 -6.61 -0.35
CA TRP A 31 0.68 -6.93 -1.54
C TRP A 31 0.55 -8.38 -2.00
N VAL A 32 0.35 -9.31 -1.07
CA VAL A 32 0.07 -10.72 -1.42
C VAL A 32 -1.30 -10.82 -2.10
N GLN A 33 -2.30 -10.10 -1.58
CA GLN A 33 -3.62 -10.04 -2.22
C GLN A 33 -3.55 -9.42 -3.63
N ILE A 34 -2.80 -8.32 -3.81
CA ILE A 34 -2.58 -7.70 -5.12
C ILE A 34 -1.91 -8.69 -6.08
N TYR A 35 -0.86 -9.39 -5.64
CA TYR A 35 -0.16 -10.39 -6.44
C TYR A 35 -1.10 -11.53 -6.88
N ASN A 36 -1.86 -12.10 -5.94
CA ASN A 36 -2.80 -13.20 -6.24
C ASN A 36 -3.85 -12.77 -7.26
N ARG A 37 -4.43 -11.57 -7.08
CA ARG A 37 -5.41 -11.01 -8.02
C ARG A 37 -4.82 -10.77 -9.40
N LEU A 38 -3.60 -10.22 -9.49
CA LEU A 38 -2.93 -9.98 -10.76
C LEU A 38 -2.53 -11.30 -11.45
N LYS A 39 -2.16 -12.31 -10.68
CA LYS A 39 -1.88 -13.67 -11.17
C LYS A 39 -3.13 -14.29 -11.78
N GLU A 40 -4.28 -14.22 -11.11
CA GLU A 40 -5.58 -14.67 -11.64
C GLU A 40 -5.96 -13.94 -12.93
N MET A 41 -5.67 -12.64 -13.00
CA MET A 41 -5.93 -11.82 -14.19
C MET A 41 -4.87 -11.97 -15.29
N ASN A 42 -3.81 -12.79 -15.08
CA ASN A 42 -2.64 -12.88 -15.97
C ASN A 42 -1.99 -11.52 -16.28
N GLN A 43 -2.02 -10.57 -15.34
CA GLN A 43 -1.47 -9.22 -15.47
C GLN A 43 -0.27 -8.99 -14.53
N LEU A 44 0.53 -10.03 -14.27
CA LEU A 44 1.71 -9.95 -13.42
C LEU A 44 2.76 -8.96 -13.91
N GLU A 45 2.81 -8.73 -15.23
CA GLU A 45 3.64 -7.72 -15.88
C GLU A 45 3.48 -6.30 -15.30
N LYS A 46 2.29 -5.96 -14.78
CA LYS A 46 2.03 -4.65 -14.16
C LYS A 46 2.81 -4.43 -12.87
N LEU A 47 3.25 -5.48 -12.19
CA LEU A 47 4.08 -5.36 -10.99
C LEU A 47 5.53 -4.98 -11.32
N THR A 48 5.97 -5.23 -12.55
CA THR A 48 7.33 -4.94 -13.03
C THR A 48 7.45 -3.50 -13.55
N VAL A 49 6.32 -2.88 -13.91
CA VAL A 49 6.28 -1.51 -14.40
C VAL A 49 6.41 -0.54 -13.22
N LEU A 50 7.39 0.36 -13.31
CA LEU A 50 7.54 1.46 -12.34
C LEU A 50 6.43 2.50 -12.59
N GLU A 51 5.41 2.48 -11.75
CA GLU A 51 4.41 3.53 -11.70
C GLU A 51 5.03 4.84 -11.17
N PRO A 52 4.65 6.01 -11.72
CA PRO A 52 5.14 7.29 -11.24
C PRO A 52 4.71 7.52 -9.79
N LEU A 53 5.58 8.19 -9.02
CA LEU A 53 5.28 8.53 -7.63
C LEU A 53 3.97 9.29 -7.54
N LYS A 54 3.09 8.84 -6.64
CA LYS A 54 1.82 9.51 -6.38
C LYS A 54 2.07 10.97 -6.02
N SER A 55 1.53 11.89 -6.83
CA SER A 55 1.64 13.32 -6.59
C SER A 55 0.87 13.71 -5.32
N TYR A 56 1.62 14.10 -4.28
CA TYR A 56 1.07 14.62 -3.03
C TYR A 56 0.93 16.15 -3.06
N SER A 57 1.25 16.83 -4.16
CA SER A 57 1.22 18.30 -4.27
C SER A 57 -0.16 18.90 -4.01
N LYS A 58 -1.23 18.13 -4.21
CA LYS A 58 -2.61 18.56 -3.92
C LYS A 58 -3.04 18.29 -2.46
N MET A 59 -2.17 17.68 -1.65
CA MET A 59 -2.48 17.30 -0.28
C MET A 59 -2.00 18.38 0.69
N SER A 60 -2.93 19.17 1.21
CA SER A 60 -2.65 20.17 2.25
C SER A 60 -2.47 19.49 3.62
N HIS A 61 -1.38 19.81 4.32
CA HIS A 61 -1.10 19.42 5.71
C HIS A 61 -0.86 20.67 6.57
N PRO A 62 -1.50 20.82 7.75
CA PRO A 62 -2.45 19.89 8.36
C PRO A 62 -3.84 19.97 7.71
N ARG A 63 -4.48 18.81 7.47
CA ARG A 63 -5.86 18.75 6.95
C ARG A 63 -6.90 19.43 7.85
N ARG A 64 -6.56 19.65 9.12
CA ARG A 64 -7.36 20.38 10.10
C ARG A 64 -6.39 21.00 11.10
N ILE A 65 -6.31 22.33 11.12
CA ILE A 65 -5.61 23.06 12.18
C ILE A 65 -6.66 23.38 13.23
N SER A 66 -6.61 22.74 14.40
CA SER A 66 -7.38 23.20 15.56
C SER A 66 -6.49 24.16 16.34
N THR A 67 -6.64 25.46 16.09
CA THR A 67 -6.15 26.48 17.00
C THR A 67 -7.20 26.68 18.08
N ALA A 68 -7.33 25.73 19.00
CA ALA A 68 -7.94 26.02 20.28
C ALA A 68 -6.85 26.65 21.16
N ARG A 69 -7.04 27.93 21.48
CA ARG A 69 -6.20 28.70 22.41
C ARG A 69 -6.67 28.45 23.84
#